data_AF-A0A097PL08-F1
#
_entry.id   AF-A0A097PL08-F1
#
_cell.length_a   1.000
_cell.length_b   1.000
_cell.length_c   1.000
_cell.angle_alpha   90.00
_cell.angle_beta   90.00
_cell.angle_gamma   90.00
#
_symmetry.space_group_name_H-M   'P 1'
#
loop_
_entity.id
_entity.type
_entity.pdbx_description
1 polymer ?
#
loop_
_entity_poly.entity_id
_entity_poly.type
_entity_poly.pdbx_seq_one_letter_code
_entity_poly.pdbx_strand_id
1 'polypeptide(L)'
;MLEGMRMDTWKSRYNNFQELYLYCYYVAGTVGLMSVPIMGIAEESKLPAQSVYNSALYLGIGNQLTNILRDVGEDASRGRIYLPQDELAQFGLCDEDVFGIKVSDRWREFMKEQIKRARFYFKLAEDGASQLHKASRWPVWSSLLLYKKILDAIEDNGYDNLTRRACVGKTEKLLMLPLAYTRA
;
A
#
# COMPACT_ATOMS: atom_id res chain seq x y z
N MET A 1 -3.65 7.31 -14.02
CA MET A 1 -2.27 7.82 -13.92
C MET A 1 -2.15 9.32 -14.08
N LEU A 2 -2.31 9.90 -15.27
CA LEU A 2 -2.08 11.35 -15.49
C LEU A 2 -2.92 12.25 -14.56
N GLU A 3 -4.17 11.88 -14.32
CA GLU A 3 -5.02 12.61 -13.36
C GLU A 3 -4.46 12.57 -11.93
N GLY A 4 -3.92 11.43 -11.48
CA GLY A 4 -3.29 11.32 -10.17
C GLY A 4 -2.02 12.18 -10.07
N MET A 5 -1.20 12.21 -11.12
CA MET A 5 -0.03 13.10 -11.20
C MET A 5 -0.42 14.58 -11.17
N ARG A 6 -1.58 14.91 -11.78
CA ARG A 6 -2.15 16.27 -11.71
C ARG A 6 -2.68 16.59 -10.32
N MET A 7 -3.34 15.65 -9.64
CA MET A 7 -3.79 15.84 -8.25
C MET A 7 -2.62 16.19 -7.33
N ASP A 8 -1.46 15.56 -7.53
CA ASP A 8 -0.26 15.88 -6.77
C ASP A 8 0.19 17.34 -6.92
N THR A 9 -0.23 18.11 -7.92
CA THR A 9 0.20 19.52 -8.02
C THR A 9 -0.61 20.47 -7.14
N TRP A 10 -1.77 20.06 -6.62
CA TRP A 10 -2.68 20.98 -5.92
C TRP A 10 -3.40 20.37 -4.69
N LYS A 11 -3.53 19.05 -4.60
CA LYS A 11 -4.23 18.38 -3.48
C LYS A 11 -3.23 17.83 -2.48
N SER A 12 -3.33 18.31 -1.24
CA SER A 12 -2.46 17.88 -0.12
C SER A 12 -3.22 17.24 1.03
N ARG A 13 -4.55 17.21 0.98
CA ARG A 13 -5.49 16.66 1.98
C ARG A 13 -6.63 15.89 1.36
N TYR A 14 -7.10 14.88 2.08
CA TYR A 14 -8.14 13.94 1.64
C TYR A 14 -9.23 13.89 2.70
N ASN A 15 -10.45 14.29 2.35
CA ASN A 15 -11.53 14.43 3.31
C ASN A 15 -11.93 13.09 3.93
N ASN A 16 -11.88 12.02 3.14
CA ASN A 16 -12.27 10.68 3.52
C ASN A 16 -11.50 9.60 2.75
N PHE A 17 -11.70 8.34 3.14
CA PHE A 17 -11.03 7.22 2.49
C PHE A 17 -11.41 7.08 1.01
N GLN A 18 -12.61 7.48 0.59
CA GLN A 18 -13.02 7.40 -0.82
C GLN A 18 -12.16 8.32 -1.71
N GLU A 19 -11.86 9.53 -1.25
CA GLU A 19 -10.93 10.43 -1.95
C GLU A 19 -9.51 9.85 -2.00
N LEU A 20 -9.03 9.31 -0.87
CA LEU A 20 -7.71 8.69 -0.81
C LEU A 20 -7.63 7.44 -1.71
N TYR A 21 -8.68 6.63 -1.74
CA TYR A 21 -8.79 5.46 -2.60
C TYR A 21 -8.73 5.86 -4.08
N LEU A 22 -9.45 6.92 -4.46
CA LEU A 22 -9.43 7.43 -5.84
C LEU A 22 -8.02 7.90 -6.24
N TYR A 23 -7.30 8.56 -5.35
CA TYR A 23 -5.90 8.89 -5.56
C TYR A 23 -5.03 7.64 -5.74
N CYS A 24 -5.13 6.66 -4.83
CA CYS A 24 -4.41 5.39 -4.91
C CYS A 24 -4.72 4.64 -6.22
N TYR A 25 -5.98 4.65 -6.65
CA TYR A 25 -6.43 4.11 -7.93
C TYR A 25 -5.68 4.78 -9.08
N TYR A 26 -5.65 6.12 -9.12
CA TYR A 26 -4.99 6.84 -10.20
C TYR A 26 -3.47 6.66 -10.22
N VAL A 27 -2.78 6.68 -9.08
CA VAL A 27 -1.30 6.68 -9.07
C VAL A 27 -0.68 5.29 -9.05
N ALA A 28 -1.39 4.27 -8.54
CA ALA A 28 -0.84 2.92 -8.40
C ALA A 28 -1.78 1.82 -8.92
N GLY A 29 -3.09 1.96 -8.71
CA GLY A 29 -4.07 1.01 -9.23
C GLY A 29 -4.02 0.88 -10.75
N THR A 30 -3.96 2.01 -11.46
CA THR A 30 -3.81 2.02 -12.92
C THR A 30 -2.48 1.44 -13.39
N VAL A 31 -1.40 1.53 -12.60
CA VAL A 31 -0.12 0.84 -12.90
C VAL A 31 -0.32 -0.67 -12.88
N GLY A 32 -1.02 -1.19 -11.86
CA GLY A 32 -1.39 -2.60 -11.77
C GLY A 32 -2.15 -3.07 -13.01
N LEU A 33 -3.18 -2.34 -13.42
CA LEU A 33 -3.97 -2.64 -14.61
C LEU A 33 -3.12 -2.66 -15.90
N MET A 34 -2.23 -1.69 -16.08
CA MET A 34 -1.34 -1.63 -17.25
C MET A 34 -0.27 -2.72 -17.24
N SER A 35 0.05 -3.30 -16.07
CA SER A 35 1.07 -4.34 -15.93
C SER A 35 0.56 -5.73 -16.30
N VAL A 36 -0.75 -5.99 -16.18
CA VAL A 36 -1.33 -7.33 -16.44
C VAL A 36 -1.04 -7.84 -17.86
N PRO A 37 -1.23 -7.07 -18.95
CA PRO A 37 -0.89 -7.52 -20.30
C PRO A 37 0.59 -7.89 -20.48
N ILE A 38 1.48 -7.22 -19.75
CA ILE A 38 2.93 -7.46 -19.80
C ILE A 38 3.28 -8.73 -19.03
N MET A 39 2.71 -8.88 -17.83
CA MET A 39 2.92 -10.04 -16.98
C MET A 39 2.28 -11.31 -17.53
N GLY A 40 1.22 -11.17 -18.33
CA GLY A 40 0.45 -12.27 -18.90
C GLY A 40 -0.42 -12.99 -17.86
N ILE A 41 -1.55 -13.50 -18.31
CA ILE A 41 -2.40 -14.42 -17.54
C ILE A 41 -2.07 -15.84 -18.01
N ALA A 42 -1.92 -16.78 -17.08
CA ALA A 42 -1.64 -18.17 -17.42
C ALA A 42 -2.81 -18.78 -18.21
N GLU A 43 -2.51 -19.62 -19.19
CA GLU A 43 -3.53 -20.35 -19.96
C GLU A 43 -4.38 -21.25 -19.04
N GLU A 44 -3.76 -21.83 -18.02
CA GLU A 44 -4.40 -22.64 -16.99
C GLU A 44 -5.06 -21.83 -15.85
N SER A 45 -5.18 -20.50 -15.99
CA SER A 45 -5.83 -19.64 -14.99
C SER A 45 -7.25 -20.12 -14.72
N LYS A 46 -7.59 -20.26 -13.43
CA LYS A 46 -8.94 -20.64 -12.98
C LYS A 46 -9.84 -19.42 -12.79
N LEU A 47 -9.29 -18.22 -12.80
CA LEU A 47 -10.04 -16.99 -12.64
C LEU A 47 -10.33 -16.35 -14.00
N PRO A 48 -11.51 -15.70 -14.15
CA PRO A 48 -11.76 -14.81 -15.27
C PRO A 48 -10.69 -13.73 -15.36
N ALA A 49 -10.33 -13.30 -16.57
CA ALA A 49 -9.32 -12.27 -16.79
C ALA A 49 -9.61 -11.01 -15.96
N GLN A 50 -10.88 -10.56 -15.92
CA GLN A 50 -11.29 -9.40 -15.13
C GLN A 50 -10.97 -9.53 -13.64
N SER A 51 -11.08 -10.72 -13.06
CA SER A 51 -10.71 -10.96 -11.65
C SER A 51 -9.21 -10.80 -11.44
N VAL A 52 -8.37 -11.21 -12.40
CA VAL A 52 -6.92 -10.99 -12.35
C VAL A 52 -6.58 -9.50 -12.44
N TYR A 53 -7.27 -8.74 -13.31
CA TYR A 53 -7.16 -7.27 -13.35
C TYR A 53 -7.57 -6.62 -12.03
N ASN A 54 -8.65 -7.08 -11.40
CA ASN A 54 -9.07 -6.58 -10.09
C ASN A 54 -8.02 -6.86 -9.02
N SER A 55 -7.43 -8.06 -8.97
CA SER A 55 -6.33 -8.38 -8.05
C SER A 55 -5.09 -7.51 -8.31
N ALA A 56 -4.74 -7.24 -9.56
CA ALA A 56 -3.63 -6.33 -9.89
C ALA A 56 -3.92 -4.88 -9.48
N LEU A 57 -5.16 -4.43 -9.65
CA LEU A 57 -5.63 -3.15 -9.11
C LEU A 57 -5.48 -3.12 -7.59
N TYR A 58 -5.97 -4.13 -6.86
CA TYR A 58 -5.87 -4.20 -5.41
C TYR A 58 -4.41 -4.26 -4.92
N LEU A 59 -3.52 -4.93 -5.64
CA LEU A 59 -2.09 -4.89 -5.35
C LEU A 59 -1.53 -3.47 -5.44
N GLY A 60 -1.90 -2.73 -6.50
CA GLY A 60 -1.54 -1.32 -6.66
C GLY A 60 -2.05 -0.45 -5.51
N ILE A 61 -3.31 -0.62 -5.11
CA ILE A 61 -3.89 0.09 -3.96
C ILE A 61 -3.13 -0.26 -2.67
N GLY A 62 -2.92 -1.54 -2.37
CA GLY A 62 -2.21 -1.99 -1.18
C GLY A 62 -0.79 -1.43 -1.11
N ASN A 63 -0.07 -1.43 -2.23
CA ASN A 63 1.27 -0.83 -2.34
C ASN A 63 1.26 0.67 -2.05
N GLN A 64 0.29 1.41 -2.59
CA GLN A 64 0.23 2.86 -2.38
C GLN A 64 -0.19 3.25 -0.97
N LEU A 65 -1.16 2.53 -0.39
CA LEU A 65 -1.49 2.70 1.03
C LEU A 65 -0.26 2.42 1.90
N THR A 66 0.51 1.38 1.59
CA THR A 66 1.75 1.08 2.32
C THR A 66 2.80 2.18 2.17
N ASN A 67 2.97 2.77 0.97
CA ASN A 67 3.86 3.92 0.78
C ASN A 67 3.44 5.09 1.66
N ILE A 68 2.15 5.45 1.65
CA ILE A 68 1.60 6.52 2.48
C ILE A 68 1.85 6.26 3.97
N LEU A 69 1.58 5.04 4.44
CA LEU A 69 1.78 4.69 5.85
C LEU A 69 3.25 4.63 6.25
N ARG A 70 4.16 4.33 5.33
CA ARG A 70 5.59 4.30 5.61
C ARG A 70 6.20 5.71 5.64
N ASP A 71 5.67 6.62 4.82
CA ASP A 71 6.30 7.90 4.50
C ASP A 71 5.60 9.11 5.15
N VAL A 72 4.71 8.91 6.14
CA VAL A 72 3.91 9.98 6.78
C VAL A 72 4.76 11.18 7.22
N GLY A 73 5.85 10.95 7.97
CA GLY A 73 6.72 12.03 8.43
C GLY A 73 7.43 12.77 7.29
N GLU A 74 7.84 12.05 6.24
CA GLU A 74 8.46 12.64 5.05
C GLU A 74 7.45 13.50 4.28
N ASP A 75 6.22 13.00 4.10
CA ASP A 75 5.14 13.73 3.44
C ASP A 75 4.74 14.97 4.23
N ALA A 76 4.65 14.85 5.57
CA ALA A 76 4.37 15.97 6.46
C ALA A 76 5.44 17.07 6.34
N SER A 77 6.72 16.72 6.22
CA SER A 77 7.81 17.69 5.99
C SER A 77 7.65 18.50 4.69
N ARG A 78 6.87 17.97 3.73
CA ARG A 78 6.52 18.60 2.45
C ARG A 78 5.13 19.26 2.48
N GLY A 79 4.52 19.39 3.65
CA GLY A 79 3.19 19.98 3.82
C GLY A 79 2.04 19.08 3.36
N ARG A 80 2.25 17.76 3.26
CA ARG A 80 1.26 16.79 2.76
C ARG A 80 0.79 15.84 3.83
N ILE A 81 -0.50 15.53 3.82
CA ILE A 81 -1.12 14.51 4.68
C ILE A 81 -2.12 13.75 3.81
N TYR A 82 -1.72 12.56 3.39
CA TYR A 82 -2.57 11.68 2.58
C TYR A 82 -3.65 10.97 3.41
N LEU A 83 -3.45 10.88 4.72
CA LEU A 83 -4.34 10.19 5.65
C LEU A 83 -5.76 10.82 5.64
N PRO A 84 -6.85 10.02 5.69
CA PRO A 84 -8.21 10.53 5.67
C PRO A 84 -8.51 11.42 6.87
N GLN A 85 -8.99 12.63 6.63
CA GLN A 85 -9.20 13.66 7.65
C GLN A 85 -10.36 13.33 8.59
N ASP A 86 -11.45 12.75 8.06
CA ASP A 86 -12.56 12.26 8.85
C ASP A 86 -12.15 11.14 9.83
N GLU A 87 -11.28 10.24 9.41
CA GLU A 87 -10.77 9.15 10.24
C GLU A 87 -9.77 9.66 11.27
N LEU A 88 -8.87 10.59 10.91
CA LEU A 88 -8.03 11.26 11.91
C LEU A 88 -8.90 11.88 13.02
N ALA A 89 -9.97 12.60 12.64
CA ALA A 89 -10.88 13.22 13.59
C ALA A 89 -11.61 12.20 14.48
N GLN A 90 -11.96 11.01 13.98
CA GLN A 90 -12.55 9.92 14.79
C GLN A 90 -11.65 9.45 15.93
N PHE A 91 -10.32 9.54 15.75
CA PHE A 91 -9.33 9.25 16.79
C PHE A 91 -8.91 10.50 17.58
N GLY A 92 -9.57 11.64 17.35
CA GLY A 92 -9.25 12.92 17.98
C GLY A 92 -7.88 13.47 17.58
N LEU A 93 -7.44 13.17 16.36
CA LEU A 93 -6.20 13.65 15.74
C LEU A 93 -6.53 14.74 14.71
N CYS A 94 -5.58 15.64 14.51
CA CYS A 94 -5.64 16.68 13.48
C CYS A 94 -4.29 16.86 12.79
N ASP A 95 -4.24 17.77 11.81
CA ASP A 95 -3.02 18.12 11.08
C ASP A 95 -1.88 18.54 12.04
N GLU A 96 -2.18 19.26 13.12
CA GLU A 96 -1.20 19.69 14.11
C GLU A 96 -0.53 18.52 14.85
N ASP A 97 -1.23 17.40 15.04
CA ASP A 97 -0.64 16.20 15.65
C ASP A 97 0.35 15.53 14.69
N VAL A 98 0.04 15.51 13.38
CA VAL A 98 0.91 14.96 12.33
C VAL A 98 2.14 15.85 12.15
N PHE A 99 1.96 17.16 11.98
CA PHE A 99 3.06 18.11 11.83
C PHE A 99 3.88 18.29 13.10
N GLY A 100 3.26 18.11 14.27
CA GLY A 100 3.94 18.08 15.55
C GLY A 100 4.73 16.79 15.82
N ILE A 101 4.68 15.81 14.91
CA ILE A 101 5.40 14.53 14.98
C ILE A 101 5.11 13.80 16.31
N LYS A 102 3.83 13.74 16.70
CA LYS A 102 3.41 13.15 17.98
C LYS A 102 2.92 11.71 17.83
N VAL A 103 3.75 10.74 18.20
CA VAL A 103 3.36 9.31 18.28
C VAL A 103 2.60 9.02 19.59
N SER A 104 1.35 9.50 19.65
CA SER A 104 0.44 9.26 20.79
C SER A 104 -0.22 7.88 20.74
N ASP A 105 -0.88 7.43 21.81
CA ASP A 105 -1.63 6.18 21.77
C ASP A 105 -2.80 6.22 20.77
N ARG A 106 -3.43 7.38 20.63
CA ARG A 106 -4.47 7.63 19.61
C ARG A 106 -3.92 7.46 18.19
N TRP A 107 -2.69 7.92 17.95
CA TRP A 107 -1.97 7.70 16.70
C TRP A 107 -1.74 6.21 16.43
N ARG A 108 -1.30 5.46 17.44
CA ARG A 108 -1.08 4.01 17.30
C ARG A 108 -2.36 3.27 16.94
N GLU A 109 -3.47 3.58 17.61
CA GLU A 109 -4.77 2.96 17.30
C GLU A 109 -5.26 3.33 15.89
N PHE A 110 -5.10 4.59 15.48
CA PHE A 110 -5.41 5.02 14.11
C PHE A 110 -4.57 4.22 13.09
N MET A 111 -3.26 4.11 13.32
CA MET A 111 -2.34 3.39 12.44
C MET A 111 -2.67 1.90 12.30
N LYS A 112 -3.13 1.24 13.37
CA LYS A 112 -3.59 -0.15 13.33
C LYS A 112 -4.73 -0.34 12.33
N GLU A 113 -5.73 0.54 12.33
CA GLU A 113 -6.86 0.45 11.38
C GLU A 113 -6.41 0.70 9.94
N GLN A 114 -5.47 1.64 9.71
CA GLN A 114 -4.93 1.86 8.37
C GLN A 114 -4.09 0.68 7.86
N ILE A 115 -3.27 0.07 8.72
CA ILE A 115 -2.47 -1.12 8.38
C ILE A 115 -3.39 -2.29 8.05
N LYS A 116 -4.43 -2.52 8.87
CA LYS A 116 -5.44 -3.54 8.63
C LYS A 116 -6.12 -3.36 7.27
N ARG A 117 -6.44 -2.13 6.89
CA ARG A 117 -6.97 -1.80 5.56
C ARG A 117 -5.99 -2.11 4.43
N ALA A 118 -4.72 -1.75 4.57
CA ALA A 118 -3.70 -2.11 3.56
C ALA A 118 -3.56 -3.63 3.41
N ARG A 119 -3.54 -4.37 4.53
CA ARG A 119 -3.51 -5.85 4.53
C ARG A 119 -4.76 -6.47 3.88
N PHE A 120 -5.93 -5.85 4.02
CA PHE A 120 -7.14 -6.28 3.33
C PHE A 120 -6.97 -6.22 1.79
N TYR A 121 -6.42 -5.14 1.24
CA TYR A 121 -6.15 -5.06 -0.20
C TYR A 121 -5.10 -6.07 -0.66
N PHE A 122 -4.05 -6.31 0.13
CA PHE A 122 -3.11 -7.39 -0.18
C PHE A 122 -3.80 -8.74 -0.22
N LYS A 123 -4.72 -9.01 0.70
CA LYS A 123 -5.46 -10.28 0.72
C LYS A 123 -6.28 -10.49 -0.55
N LEU A 124 -6.94 -9.45 -1.05
CA LEU A 124 -7.68 -9.49 -2.33
C LEU A 124 -6.75 -9.65 -3.55
N ALA A 125 -5.50 -9.20 -3.44
CA ALA A 125 -4.51 -9.30 -4.52
C ALA A 125 -3.88 -10.69 -4.65
N GLU A 126 -3.77 -11.44 -3.54
CA GLU A 126 -3.10 -12.75 -3.48
C GLU A 126 -3.64 -13.74 -4.53
N ASP A 127 -4.96 -13.81 -4.72
CA ASP A 127 -5.58 -14.81 -5.60
C ASP A 127 -5.19 -14.63 -7.07
N GLY A 128 -5.08 -13.39 -7.53
CA GLY A 128 -4.68 -13.06 -8.90
C GLY A 128 -3.19 -13.23 -9.18
N ALA A 129 -2.33 -13.09 -8.16
CA ALA A 129 -0.88 -13.23 -8.33
C ALA A 129 -0.51 -14.65 -8.82
N SER A 130 -1.19 -15.69 -8.33
CA SER A 130 -0.97 -17.08 -8.78
C SER A 130 -1.66 -17.42 -10.11
N GLN A 131 -2.47 -16.51 -10.68
CA GLN A 131 -3.07 -16.71 -12.01
C GLN A 131 -2.24 -16.10 -13.14
N LEU A 132 -1.19 -15.33 -12.82
CA LEU A 132 -0.30 -14.76 -13.82
C LEU A 132 0.51 -15.86 -14.53
N HIS A 133 1.08 -15.53 -15.69
CA HIS A 133 2.03 -16.41 -16.37
C HIS A 133 3.18 -16.81 -15.43
N LYS A 134 3.64 -18.07 -15.51
CA LYS A 134 4.58 -18.68 -14.55
C LYS A 134 5.82 -17.83 -14.26
N ALA A 135 6.40 -17.23 -15.30
CA ALA A 135 7.58 -16.37 -15.19
C ALA A 135 7.35 -15.09 -14.36
N SER A 136 6.11 -14.62 -14.28
CA SER A 136 5.73 -13.36 -13.63
C SER A 136 5.32 -13.55 -12.17
N ARG A 137 4.92 -14.76 -11.77
CA ARG A 137 4.39 -15.04 -10.43
C ARG A 137 5.41 -14.77 -9.33
N TRP A 138 6.64 -15.25 -9.47
CA TRP A 138 7.66 -15.12 -8.43
C TRP A 138 8.04 -13.65 -8.14
N PRO A 139 8.33 -12.80 -9.15
CA PRO A 139 8.52 -11.36 -8.91
C PRO A 139 7.31 -10.67 -8.27
N VAL A 140 6.09 -11.00 -8.68
CA VAL A 140 4.87 -10.39 -8.14
C VAL A 140 4.62 -10.80 -6.70
N TRP A 141 4.75 -12.09 -6.38
CA TRP A 141 4.69 -12.59 -5.00
C TRP A 141 5.78 -12.02 -4.13
N SER A 142 7.00 -11.88 -4.66
CA SER A 142 8.10 -11.25 -3.93
C SER A 142 7.76 -9.80 -3.58
N SER A 143 7.30 -9.01 -4.56
CA SER A 143 6.87 -7.62 -4.33
C SER A 143 5.76 -7.53 -3.29
N LEU A 144 4.69 -8.33 -3.44
CA LEU A 144 3.55 -8.37 -2.51
C LEU A 144 4.00 -8.67 -1.08
N LEU A 145 4.82 -9.70 -0.88
CA LEU A 145 5.29 -10.10 0.44
C LEU A 145 6.21 -9.06 1.07
N LEU A 146 7.12 -8.48 0.29
CA LEU A 146 8.01 -7.42 0.77
C LEU A 146 7.25 -6.15 1.17
N TYR A 147 6.19 -5.81 0.44
CA TYR A 147 5.33 -4.69 0.83
C TYR A 147 4.55 -4.98 2.12
N LYS A 148 4.02 -6.20 2.29
CA LYS A 148 3.43 -6.61 3.58
C LYS A 148 4.45 -6.51 4.73
N LYS A 149 5.72 -6.82 4.48
CA LYS A 149 6.81 -6.67 5.47
C LYS A 149 7.11 -5.23 5.86
N ILE A 150 6.85 -4.26 5.00
CA ILE A 150 6.93 -2.84 5.40
C ILE A 150 5.89 -2.54 6.47
N LEU A 151 4.67 -3.08 6.34
CA LEU A 151 3.64 -2.91 7.37
C LEU A 151 4.06 -3.55 8.70
N ASP A 152 4.61 -4.77 8.67
CA ASP A 152 5.18 -5.43 9.86
C ASP A 152 6.24 -4.52 10.52
N ALA A 153 7.13 -3.92 9.73
CA ALA A 153 8.18 -3.02 10.25
C ALA A 153 7.64 -1.72 10.86
N ILE A 154 6.45 -1.23 10.44
CA ILE A 154 5.75 -0.12 11.11
C ILE A 154 5.21 -0.60 12.46
N GLU A 155 4.70 -1.83 12.57
CA GLU A 155 4.21 -2.35 13.85
C GLU A 155 5.37 -2.60 14.82
N ASP A 156 6.46 -3.21 14.35
CA ASP A 156 7.64 -3.54 15.14
C ASP A 156 8.35 -2.31 15.73
N ASN A 157 8.25 -1.16 15.07
CA ASN A 157 8.82 0.10 15.56
C ASN A 157 7.88 0.90 16.48
N GLY A 158 6.72 0.33 16.85
CA GLY A 158 5.73 0.97 17.72
C GLY A 158 4.83 1.98 17.02
N TYR A 159 4.61 1.80 15.71
CA TYR A 159 3.83 2.68 14.82
C TYR A 159 4.43 4.09 14.65
N ASP A 160 5.76 4.20 14.81
CA ASP A 160 6.50 5.44 14.57
C ASP A 160 6.93 5.53 13.10
N ASN A 161 6.03 6.08 12.29
CA ASN A 161 6.23 6.47 10.90
C ASN A 161 6.31 8.01 10.72
N LEU A 162 6.36 8.74 11.84
CA LEU A 162 6.49 10.20 11.85
C LEU A 162 7.95 10.63 12.00
N THR A 163 8.76 9.91 12.78
CA THR A 163 10.20 10.20 12.94
C THR A 163 11.10 9.29 12.12
N ARG A 164 10.61 8.09 11.78
CA ARG A 164 11.40 7.03 11.16
C ARG A 164 10.67 6.44 9.98
N ARG A 165 11.41 6.14 8.92
CA ARG A 165 10.90 5.43 7.76
C ARG A 165 11.04 3.92 7.94
N ALA A 166 9.92 3.20 8.00
CA ALA A 166 9.95 1.74 8.10
C ALA A 166 10.60 1.10 6.86
N CYS A 167 11.55 0.19 7.07
CA CYS A 167 12.32 -0.43 6.00
C CYS A 167 12.50 -1.93 6.27
N VAL A 168 12.41 -2.73 5.21
CA VAL A 168 12.74 -4.17 5.26
C VAL A 168 14.24 -4.34 5.01
N GLY A 169 14.94 -4.98 5.93
CA GLY A 169 16.39 -5.21 5.84
C GLY A 169 16.78 -6.12 4.66
N LYS A 170 18.05 -6.04 4.21
CA LYS A 170 18.54 -6.87 3.09
C LYS A 170 18.41 -8.37 3.36
N THR A 171 18.71 -8.80 4.59
CA THR A 171 18.60 -10.20 5.01
C THR A 171 17.15 -10.67 4.98
N GLU A 172 16.23 -9.89 5.53
CA GLU A 172 14.80 -10.23 5.49
C GLU A 172 14.28 -10.27 4.05
N LYS A 173 14.70 -9.34 3.18
CA LYS A 173 14.36 -9.40 1.76
C LYS A 173 14.77 -10.72 1.10
N LEU A 174 15.98 -11.19 1.38
CA LEU A 174 16.48 -12.47 0.86
C LEU A 174 15.70 -13.66 1.42
N LEU A 175 15.40 -13.65 2.72
CA LEU A 175 14.64 -14.70 3.39
C LEU A 175 13.19 -14.82 2.88
N MET A 176 12.62 -13.75 2.33
CA MET A 176 11.27 -13.79 1.76
C MET A 176 11.22 -14.41 0.35
N LEU A 177 12.34 -14.51 -0.37
CA LEU A 177 12.36 -15.03 -1.75
C LEU A 177 11.97 -16.51 -1.86
N PRO A 178 12.45 -17.43 -0.98
CA PRO A 178 11.98 -18.82 -1.00
C PRO A 178 10.48 -18.93 -0.71
N LEU A 179 9.97 -18.17 0.27
CA LEU A 179 8.54 -18.16 0.57
C LEU A 179 7.72 -17.66 -0.62
N ALA A 180 8.15 -16.58 -1.27
CA ALA A 180 7.53 -16.09 -2.50
C ALA A 180 7.52 -17.14 -3.61
N TYR A 181 8.62 -17.90 -3.76
CA TYR A 181 8.72 -18.96 -4.75
C TYR A 181 7.74 -20.09 -4.49
N THR A 182 7.54 -20.50 -3.22
CA THR A 182 6.53 -21.54 -2.89
C THR A 182 5.08 -21.12 -3.15
N ARG A 183 4.80 -19.82 -3.28
CA ARG A 183 3.46 -19.28 -3.57
C ARG A 183 3.20 -19.07 -5.08
N ALA A 184 4.26 -18.98 -5.87
CA ALA A 184 4.24 -18.80 -7.32
C ALA A 184 3.92 -20.11 -8.05
#